data_AF-A0A968GD94-F1
#
_entry.id   AF-A0A968GD94-F1
#
_cell.length_a   1.000
_cell.length_b   1.000
_cell.length_c   1.000
_cell.angle_alpha   90.00
_cell.angle_beta   90.00
_cell.angle_gamma   90.00
#
_symmetry.space_group_name_H-M   'P 1'
#
loop_
_entity.id
_entity.type
_entity.pdbx_description
1 polymer ?
#
loop_
_entity_poly.entity_id
_entity_poly.type
_entity_poly.pdbx_seq_one_letter_code
_entity_poly.pdbx_strand_id
1 'polypeptide(L)'
;MILTIDLGTSSIKGAIFLDSRPLRGLGRFIYKKQDVASWLQALDKLLSSLSWPERADLEAIVISGQGPTIVPVLKKEEVLKPLFYYQNHRMSADGDEPIESYFLPKVAYFLHKKPELASEIQYFMSAPDYIAYWLTGEAVTSLPNEAYRNLIWSEQEQERYHFQKRWFPPYAMHREIGVVREERRNHFFLQRKVVVYTTLFDFLSALVGAGTIQEGDVLNRAGMSEGVNFIMSHKPSVESLPKTDTYWRITPHLLPNLYNVGVVFDHVGRLMEQYDYSTEEAEVQLHIAKITRIWNEFSGLPISLVRLCGGQTYYADVSRLKRRLSHYPLQVLRYTQAELLGNVMYATWLRGYYHSLEESVAHFMKIMH
;
A
#
# COMPACT_ATOMS: atom_id res chain seq x y z
N MET A 1 -3.16 22.10 -4.88
CA MET A 1 -2.70 21.22 -3.76
C MET A 1 -3.03 19.75 -4.06
N ILE A 2 -2.26 18.83 -3.49
CA ILE A 2 -2.45 17.37 -3.62
C ILE A 2 -2.75 16.77 -2.24
N LEU A 3 -3.84 16.02 -2.12
CA LEU A 3 -4.15 15.21 -0.95
C LEU A 3 -3.69 13.77 -1.17
N THR A 4 -2.75 13.32 -0.35
CA THR A 4 -2.33 11.93 -0.31
C THR A 4 -3.08 11.20 0.78
N ILE A 5 -3.53 9.97 0.51
CA ILE A 5 -4.29 9.14 1.44
C ILE A 5 -3.66 7.76 1.52
N ASP A 6 -3.44 7.27 2.73
CA ASP A 6 -3.04 5.89 3.00
C ASP A 6 -4.18 5.15 3.71
N LEU A 7 -4.84 4.25 2.99
CA LEU A 7 -5.87 3.34 3.49
C LEU A 7 -5.22 2.11 4.14
N GLY A 8 -4.67 2.30 5.34
CA GLY A 8 -4.07 1.21 6.12
C GLY A 8 -5.11 0.24 6.69
N THR A 9 -4.64 -0.79 7.40
CA THR A 9 -5.47 -1.90 7.94
C THR A 9 -6.31 -1.53 9.16
N SER A 10 -5.89 -0.55 9.95
CA SER A 10 -6.56 -0.13 11.21
C SER A 10 -6.99 1.33 11.22
N SER A 11 -6.57 2.11 10.22
CA SER A 11 -6.82 3.54 10.14
C SER A 11 -6.52 4.06 8.74
N ILE A 12 -7.15 5.18 8.40
CA ILE A 12 -6.75 5.99 7.26
C ILE A 12 -5.86 7.13 7.73
N LYS A 13 -4.87 7.51 6.92
CA LYS A 13 -4.02 8.68 7.15
C LYS A 13 -4.07 9.58 5.93
N GLY A 14 -3.80 10.86 6.14
CA GLY A 14 -3.70 11.81 5.04
C GLY A 14 -2.68 12.91 5.28
N ALA A 15 -2.23 13.50 4.19
CA ALA A 15 -1.40 14.70 4.21
C ALA A 15 -1.66 15.54 2.97
N ILE A 16 -1.54 16.86 3.13
CA ILE A 16 -1.63 17.84 2.05
C ILE A 16 -0.23 18.28 1.65
N PHE A 17 -0.01 18.29 0.34
CA PHE A 17 1.21 18.77 -0.28
C PHE A 17 0.91 19.93 -1.23
N LEU A 18 1.84 20.88 -1.26
CA LEU A 18 1.93 21.90 -2.28
C LEU A 18 3.20 21.65 -3.06
N ASP A 19 3.03 21.16 -4.29
CA ASP A 19 4.09 20.65 -5.13
C ASP A 19 4.88 19.56 -4.38
N SER A 20 6.17 19.79 -4.13
CA SER A 20 7.02 18.84 -3.41
C SER A 20 7.17 19.11 -1.91
N ARG A 21 6.39 20.05 -1.35
CA ARG A 21 6.49 20.43 0.06
C ARG A 21 5.32 19.88 0.87
N PRO A 22 5.57 19.17 1.99
CA PRO A 22 4.51 18.83 2.93
C PRO A 22 3.98 20.11 3.57
N LEU A 23 2.68 20.37 3.43
CA LEU A 23 2.03 21.48 4.12
C LEU A 23 1.50 21.05 5.48
N ARG A 24 0.79 19.92 5.52
CA ARG A 24 0.11 19.47 6.74
C ARG A 24 -0.16 17.98 6.74
N GLY A 25 0.14 17.33 7.85
CA GLY A 25 -0.41 16.00 8.16
C GLY A 25 -1.84 16.13 8.71
N LEU A 26 -2.78 15.39 8.14
CA LEU A 26 -4.18 15.37 8.59
C LEU A 26 -4.42 14.44 9.79
N GLY A 27 -3.38 13.73 10.22
CA GLY A 27 -3.45 12.76 11.31
C GLY A 27 -3.90 11.37 10.86
N ARG A 28 -4.27 10.56 11.85
CA ARG A 28 -4.68 9.15 11.70
C ARG A 28 -6.10 8.98 12.23
N PHE A 29 -7.02 8.50 11.40
CA PHE A 29 -8.41 8.24 11.80
C PHE A 29 -8.64 6.73 11.91
N ILE A 30 -8.83 6.25 13.14
CA ILE A 30 -8.92 4.83 13.47
C ILE A 30 -10.31 4.27 13.09
N TYR A 31 -10.33 3.08 12.50
CA TYR A 31 -11.57 2.40 12.16
C TYR A 31 -12.24 1.77 13.38
N LYS A 32 -13.56 1.80 13.42
CA LYS A 32 -14.32 1.03 14.42
C LYS A 32 -14.26 -0.48 14.13
N LYS A 33 -14.32 -0.84 12.84
CA LYS A 33 -14.28 -2.22 12.35
C LYS A 33 -13.48 -2.28 11.05
N GLN A 34 -13.04 -3.47 10.69
CA GLN A 34 -12.41 -3.73 9.40
C GLN A 34 -13.48 -4.00 8.34
N ASP A 35 -14.21 -2.97 7.96
CA ASP A 35 -15.23 -2.98 6.92
C ASP A 35 -15.26 -1.65 6.14
N VAL A 36 -15.93 -1.67 4.99
CA VAL A 36 -16.01 -0.51 4.10
C VAL A 36 -16.69 0.68 4.77
N ALA A 37 -17.76 0.45 5.53
CA ALA A 37 -18.49 1.53 6.21
C ALA A 37 -17.58 2.29 7.18
N SER A 38 -16.72 1.58 7.92
CA SER A 38 -15.74 2.20 8.82
C SER A 38 -14.64 2.93 8.06
N TRP A 39 -14.21 2.43 6.91
CA TRP A 39 -13.26 3.13 6.03
C TRP A 39 -13.85 4.45 5.52
N LEU A 40 -15.10 4.42 5.03
CA LEU A 40 -15.80 5.60 4.54
C LEU A 40 -16.07 6.62 5.65
N GLN A 41 -16.44 6.19 6.85
CA GLN A 41 -16.56 7.10 8.01
C GLN A 41 -15.24 7.77 8.37
N ALA A 42 -14.12 7.04 8.28
CA ALA A 42 -12.81 7.61 8.57
C ALA A 42 -12.34 8.55 7.45
N LEU A 43 -12.62 8.22 6.19
CA LEU A 43 -12.37 9.08 5.03
C LEU A 43 -13.20 10.36 5.09
N ASP A 44 -14.47 10.26 5.48
CA ASP A 44 -15.36 11.41 5.69
C ASP A 44 -14.78 12.38 6.74
N LYS A 45 -14.30 11.86 7.87
CA LYS A 45 -13.61 12.67 8.88
C LYS A 45 -12.33 13.31 8.36
N LEU A 46 -11.53 12.56 7.60
CA LEU A 46 -10.30 13.05 7.01
C LEU A 46 -10.55 14.20 6.03
N LEU A 47 -11.50 14.04 5.10
CA LEU A 47 -11.86 15.08 4.13
C LEU A 47 -12.55 16.27 4.80
N SER A 48 -13.37 16.03 5.82
CA SER A 48 -14.00 17.09 6.62
C SER A 48 -12.98 17.89 7.45
N SER A 49 -11.81 17.31 7.76
CA SER A 49 -10.73 17.97 8.48
C SER A 49 -9.91 18.95 7.64
N LEU A 50 -10.18 19.04 6.33
CA LEU A 50 -9.57 20.05 5.46
C LEU A 50 -10.02 21.45 5.89
N SER A 51 -9.08 22.38 5.96
CA SER A 51 -9.33 23.81 6.17
C SER A 51 -9.92 24.44 4.90
N TRP A 52 -10.50 25.64 5.03
CA TRP A 52 -11.09 26.34 3.88
C TRP A 52 -10.10 26.57 2.73
N PRO A 53 -8.85 27.03 2.95
CA PRO A 53 -7.87 27.17 1.88
C PRO A 53 -7.55 25.83 1.19
N GLU A 54 -7.40 24.75 1.96
CA GLU A 54 -7.13 23.43 1.39
C GLU A 54 -8.30 22.93 0.53
N ARG A 55 -9.55 23.16 0.95
CA ARG A 55 -10.75 22.81 0.14
C ARG A 55 -10.85 23.64 -1.13
N ALA A 56 -10.43 24.91 -1.08
CA ALA A 56 -10.45 25.82 -2.22
C ALA A 56 -9.39 25.46 -3.27
N ASP A 57 -8.21 25.01 -2.83
CA ASP A 57 -7.06 24.76 -3.70
C ASP A 57 -6.73 23.28 -3.90
N LEU A 58 -7.54 22.35 -3.38
CA LEU A 58 -7.36 20.93 -3.66
C LEU A 58 -7.63 20.65 -5.13
N GLU A 59 -6.65 20.06 -5.82
CA GLU A 59 -6.72 19.75 -7.25
C GLU A 59 -6.66 18.24 -7.51
N ALA A 60 -6.00 17.49 -6.64
CA ALA A 60 -5.78 16.07 -6.83
C ALA A 60 -5.86 15.27 -5.52
N ILE A 61 -6.32 14.03 -5.62
CA ILE A 61 -6.26 13.00 -4.58
C ILE A 61 -5.49 11.80 -5.14
N VAL A 62 -4.54 11.28 -4.37
CA VAL A 62 -3.86 10.01 -4.66
C VAL A 62 -3.93 9.10 -3.45
N ILE A 63 -4.27 7.83 -3.70
CA ILE A 63 -4.60 6.85 -2.68
C ILE A 63 -3.63 5.68 -2.79
N SER A 64 -3.00 5.33 -1.68
CA SER A 64 -2.46 4.00 -1.46
C SER A 64 -3.35 3.24 -0.48
N GLY A 65 -3.29 1.91 -0.50
CA GLY A 65 -4.02 1.14 0.48
C GLY A 65 -3.51 -0.27 0.71
N GLN A 66 -3.98 -0.84 1.82
CA GLN A 66 -3.68 -2.20 2.21
C GLN A 66 -4.16 -3.20 1.16
N GLY A 67 -3.32 -4.19 0.90
CA GLY A 67 -3.60 -5.24 -0.06
C GLY A 67 -2.78 -6.50 0.21
N PRO A 68 -3.18 -7.63 -0.38
CA PRO A 68 -4.31 -7.78 -1.32
C PRO A 68 -5.66 -8.02 -0.59
N THR A 69 -6.58 -7.05 -0.67
CA THR A 69 -7.93 -7.13 -0.07
C THR A 69 -8.97 -6.87 -1.14
N ILE A 70 -10.01 -7.70 -1.20
CA ILE A 70 -11.11 -7.58 -2.16
C ILE A 70 -12.34 -6.97 -1.51
N VAL A 71 -12.95 -6.01 -2.18
CA VAL A 71 -14.27 -5.47 -1.87
C VAL A 71 -15.26 -5.98 -2.92
N PRO A 72 -16.19 -6.89 -2.55
CA PRO A 72 -17.30 -7.24 -3.41
C PRO A 72 -18.33 -6.09 -3.43
N VAL A 73 -18.59 -5.57 -4.63
CA VAL A 73 -19.55 -4.48 -4.90
C VAL A 73 -20.74 -5.07 -5.65
N LEU A 74 -21.95 -4.80 -5.16
CA LEU A 74 -23.21 -5.23 -5.76
C LEU A 74 -23.70 -4.22 -6.82
N LYS A 75 -24.65 -4.63 -7.66
CA LYS A 75 -25.27 -3.80 -8.73
C LYS A 75 -25.87 -2.48 -8.25
N LYS A 76 -26.25 -2.37 -6.97
CA LYS A 76 -26.79 -1.14 -6.36
C LYS A 76 -25.73 -0.26 -5.69
N GLU A 77 -24.45 -0.50 -5.99
CA GLU A 77 -23.30 0.10 -5.28
C GLU A 77 -23.24 -0.23 -3.78
N GLU A 78 -24.05 -1.18 -3.31
CA GLU A 78 -23.93 -1.76 -1.99
C GLU A 78 -22.67 -2.63 -1.91
N VAL A 79 -22.05 -2.68 -0.74
CA VAL A 79 -20.80 -3.44 -0.53
C VAL A 79 -21.00 -4.54 0.48
N LEU A 80 -20.34 -5.67 0.21
CA LEU A 80 -20.25 -6.76 1.17
C LEU A 80 -19.00 -6.62 2.04
N LYS A 81 -18.90 -7.51 3.04
CA LYS A 81 -17.72 -7.59 3.89
C LYS A 81 -16.46 -7.82 3.03
N PRO A 82 -15.39 -7.02 3.20
CA PRO A 82 -14.14 -7.23 2.47
C PRO A 82 -13.52 -8.61 2.75
N LEU A 83 -12.91 -9.17 1.72
CA LEU A 83 -12.16 -10.43 1.77
C LEU A 83 -10.67 -10.10 1.97
N PHE A 84 -10.22 -10.13 3.23
CA PHE A 84 -8.86 -9.76 3.59
C PHE A 84 -7.84 -10.83 3.22
N TYR A 85 -6.63 -10.44 2.86
CA TYR A 85 -5.58 -11.38 2.45
C TYR A 85 -5.28 -12.46 3.50
N TYR A 86 -5.12 -12.04 4.75
CA TYR A 86 -4.68 -12.87 5.87
C TYR A 86 -5.72 -13.91 6.32
N GLN A 87 -6.95 -13.85 5.81
CA GLN A 87 -7.94 -14.90 6.04
C GLN A 87 -7.63 -16.09 5.14
N ASN A 88 -7.46 -17.29 5.70
CA ASN A 88 -7.09 -18.49 4.94
C ASN A 88 -8.30 -19.12 4.23
N HIS A 89 -8.90 -18.37 3.31
CA HIS A 89 -10.08 -18.71 2.55
C HIS A 89 -9.74 -18.69 1.06
N ARG A 90 -9.34 -19.83 0.50
CA ARG A 90 -8.89 -19.96 -0.88
C ARG A 90 -9.47 -21.21 -1.51
N MET A 91 -9.71 -21.17 -2.81
CA MET A 91 -10.13 -22.33 -3.59
C MET A 91 -9.23 -22.42 -4.84
N SER A 92 -8.81 -23.63 -5.18
CA SER A 92 -8.04 -23.90 -6.40
C SER A 92 -8.90 -23.70 -7.64
N ALA A 93 -8.27 -23.32 -8.75
CA ALA A 93 -8.90 -23.31 -10.07
C ALA A 93 -8.84 -24.72 -10.68
N ASP A 94 -9.48 -24.86 -11.84
CA ASP A 94 -9.31 -26.06 -12.66
C ASP A 94 -7.89 -26.14 -13.25
N GLY A 95 -7.39 -27.37 -13.44
CA GLY A 95 -6.06 -27.67 -13.98
C GLY A 95 -4.93 -27.66 -12.95
N ASP A 96 -3.78 -28.21 -13.33
CA ASP A 96 -2.64 -28.44 -12.43
C ASP A 96 -1.67 -27.25 -12.30
N GLU A 97 -1.78 -26.24 -13.16
CA GLU A 97 -0.92 -25.07 -13.12
C GLU A 97 -1.20 -24.21 -11.87
N PRO A 98 -0.16 -23.70 -11.18
CA PRO A 98 -0.37 -22.84 -10.03
C PRO A 98 -1.07 -21.53 -10.42
N ILE A 99 -1.92 -21.03 -9.53
CA ILE A 99 -2.53 -19.69 -9.65
C ILE A 99 -1.59 -18.66 -9.03
N GLU A 100 -1.18 -17.67 -9.81
CA GLU A 100 -0.34 -16.56 -9.41
C GLU A 100 -1.14 -15.46 -8.69
N SER A 101 -2.41 -15.27 -9.07
CA SER A 101 -3.25 -14.24 -8.48
C SER A 101 -3.41 -14.37 -6.97
N TYR A 102 -3.17 -13.25 -6.27
CA TYR A 102 -3.47 -13.14 -4.84
C TYR A 102 -4.96 -12.98 -4.53
N PHE A 103 -5.79 -12.73 -5.54
CA PHE A 103 -7.17 -12.29 -5.42
C PHE A 103 -8.16 -13.38 -5.86
N LEU A 104 -7.97 -13.97 -7.04
CA LEU A 104 -8.92 -14.91 -7.65
C LEU A 104 -9.26 -16.12 -6.76
N PRO A 105 -8.31 -16.79 -6.06
CA PRO A 105 -8.64 -17.90 -5.17
C PRO A 105 -9.63 -17.53 -4.04
N LYS A 106 -9.62 -16.26 -3.60
CA LYS A 106 -10.53 -15.75 -2.56
C LYS A 106 -11.91 -15.44 -3.13
N VAL A 107 -11.97 -14.87 -4.32
CA VAL A 107 -13.23 -14.69 -5.07
C VAL A 107 -13.90 -16.05 -5.26
N ALA A 108 -13.12 -17.05 -5.67
CA ALA A 108 -13.58 -18.41 -5.91
C ALA A 108 -14.20 -19.00 -4.64
N TYR A 109 -13.47 -18.94 -3.53
CA TYR A 109 -13.96 -19.40 -2.23
C TYR A 109 -15.25 -18.67 -1.81
N PHE A 110 -15.30 -17.35 -1.97
CA PHE A 110 -16.46 -16.54 -1.62
C PHE A 110 -17.71 -16.94 -2.41
N LEU A 111 -17.58 -17.08 -3.74
CA LEU A 111 -18.69 -17.46 -4.62
C LEU A 111 -19.11 -18.92 -4.41
N HIS A 112 -18.19 -19.82 -4.07
CA HIS A 112 -18.53 -21.18 -3.70
C HIS A 112 -19.36 -21.24 -2.40
N LYS A 113 -19.05 -20.38 -1.43
CA LYS A 113 -19.81 -20.28 -0.17
C LYS A 113 -21.13 -19.55 -0.30
N LYS A 114 -21.26 -18.65 -1.27
CA LYS A 114 -22.44 -17.80 -1.49
C LYS A 114 -22.79 -17.69 -2.98
N PRO A 115 -23.14 -18.81 -3.64
CA PRO A 115 -23.40 -18.83 -5.07
C PRO A 115 -24.59 -17.94 -5.46
N GLU A 116 -25.55 -17.75 -4.56
CA GLU A 116 -26.71 -16.88 -4.75
C GLU A 116 -26.34 -15.41 -4.98
N LEU A 117 -25.16 -14.98 -4.51
CA LEU A 117 -24.70 -13.60 -4.69
C LEU A 117 -24.06 -13.34 -6.06
N ALA A 118 -23.73 -14.38 -6.83
CA ALA A 118 -23.06 -14.24 -8.11
C ALA A 118 -23.86 -13.36 -9.11
N SER A 119 -25.19 -13.44 -9.09
CA SER A 119 -26.05 -12.60 -9.93
C SER A 119 -26.10 -11.13 -9.49
N GLU A 120 -25.78 -10.85 -8.23
CA GLU A 120 -25.82 -9.51 -7.64
C GLU A 120 -24.47 -8.79 -7.69
N ILE A 121 -23.36 -9.52 -7.82
CA ILE A 121 -22.03 -8.93 -7.96
C ILE A 121 -21.96 -8.08 -9.24
N GLN A 122 -21.59 -6.82 -9.04
CA GLN A 122 -21.18 -5.91 -10.08
C GLN A 122 -19.67 -5.96 -10.28
N TYR A 123 -18.90 -5.72 -9.21
CA TYR A 123 -17.43 -5.67 -9.27
C TYR A 123 -16.77 -6.37 -8.09
N PHE A 124 -15.57 -6.91 -8.31
CA PHE A 124 -14.57 -7.15 -7.28
C PHE A 124 -13.45 -6.13 -7.46
N MET A 125 -13.22 -5.31 -6.43
CA MET A 125 -12.22 -4.24 -6.47
C MET A 125 -11.18 -4.42 -5.37
N SER A 126 -9.97 -3.91 -5.58
CA SER A 126 -9.02 -3.76 -4.48
C SER A 126 -9.55 -2.74 -3.46
N ALA A 127 -9.11 -2.80 -2.21
CA ALA A 127 -9.50 -1.83 -1.19
C ALA A 127 -9.24 -0.35 -1.59
N PRO A 128 -8.04 0.03 -2.07
CA PRO A 128 -7.81 1.41 -2.52
C PRO A 128 -8.61 1.77 -3.78
N ASP A 129 -8.76 0.85 -4.74
CA ASP A 129 -9.57 1.11 -5.94
C ASP A 129 -11.05 1.31 -5.61
N TYR A 130 -11.57 0.60 -4.61
CA TYR A 130 -12.92 0.86 -4.13
C TYR A 130 -13.08 2.30 -3.58
N ILE A 131 -12.08 2.83 -2.88
CA ILE A 131 -12.14 4.22 -2.39
C ILE A 131 -12.10 5.20 -3.57
N ALA A 132 -11.28 4.93 -4.59
CA ALA A 132 -11.26 5.74 -5.81
C ALA A 132 -12.60 5.66 -6.58
N TYR A 133 -13.19 4.46 -6.70
CA TYR A 133 -14.51 4.25 -7.28
C TYR A 133 -15.60 4.95 -6.48
N TRP A 134 -15.54 4.90 -5.15
CA TRP A 134 -16.42 5.68 -4.31
C TRP A 134 -16.25 7.14 -4.71
N LEU A 135 -15.06 7.74 -4.63
CA LEU A 135 -14.87 9.15 -4.97
C LEU A 135 -15.33 9.56 -6.39
N THR A 136 -15.09 8.73 -7.41
CA THR A 136 -15.22 9.13 -8.84
C THR A 136 -16.39 8.49 -9.58
N GLY A 137 -16.80 7.29 -9.20
CA GLY A 137 -17.71 6.42 -9.95
C GLY A 137 -17.12 5.65 -11.10
N GLU A 138 -15.83 5.85 -11.37
CA GLU A 138 -15.15 5.15 -12.43
C GLU A 138 -14.57 3.85 -11.87
N ALA A 139 -15.06 2.72 -12.38
CA ALA A 139 -14.60 1.41 -11.97
C ALA A 139 -13.35 1.04 -12.77
N VAL A 140 -12.22 0.95 -12.08
CA VAL A 140 -10.94 0.51 -12.67
C VAL A 140 -10.20 -0.42 -11.71
N THR A 141 -9.28 -1.20 -12.29
CA THR A 141 -8.27 -1.94 -11.55
C THR A 141 -6.95 -1.20 -11.72
N SER A 142 -6.43 -0.58 -10.66
CA SER A 142 -5.17 0.15 -10.78
C SER A 142 -4.02 -0.83 -10.95
N LEU A 143 -3.27 -0.69 -12.05
CA LEU A 143 -2.13 -1.52 -12.39
C LEU A 143 -0.84 -0.75 -12.08
N PRO A 144 -0.07 -1.14 -11.05
CA PRO A 144 1.18 -0.46 -10.73
C PRO A 144 2.25 -0.65 -11.80
N ASN A 145 2.30 -1.83 -12.43
CA ASN A 145 3.26 -2.20 -13.48
C ASN A 145 2.66 -3.40 -14.22
N GLU A 146 2.91 -3.57 -15.52
CA GLU A 146 2.41 -4.71 -16.31
C GLU A 146 2.71 -6.08 -15.67
N ALA A 147 3.84 -6.23 -14.98
CA ALA A 147 4.20 -7.46 -14.27
C ALA A 147 3.22 -7.84 -13.13
N TYR A 148 2.35 -6.92 -12.70
CA TYR A 148 1.30 -7.20 -11.70
C TYR A 148 0.05 -7.84 -12.28
N ARG A 149 -0.11 -7.91 -13.61
CA ARG A 149 -1.34 -8.40 -14.24
C ARG A 149 -1.72 -9.80 -13.74
N ASN A 150 -0.77 -10.74 -13.68
CA ASN A 150 -1.01 -12.10 -13.18
C ASN A 150 -1.22 -12.11 -11.65
N LEU A 151 -0.49 -11.28 -10.91
CA LEU A 151 -0.63 -11.21 -9.44
C LEU A 151 -1.96 -10.61 -8.98
N ILE A 152 -2.58 -9.79 -9.82
CA ILE A 152 -3.93 -9.25 -9.60
C ILE A 152 -4.96 -10.20 -10.19
N TRP A 153 -5.11 -10.25 -11.51
CA TRP A 153 -5.92 -11.24 -12.24
C TRP A 153 -5.64 -11.19 -13.74
N SER A 154 -5.31 -12.33 -14.35
CA SER A 154 -5.23 -12.48 -15.81
C SER A 154 -6.55 -13.01 -16.39
N GLU A 155 -6.79 -12.80 -17.69
CA GLU A 155 -7.96 -13.39 -18.34
C GLU A 155 -7.92 -14.92 -18.32
N GLN A 156 -6.73 -15.50 -18.50
CA GLN A 156 -6.53 -16.95 -18.46
C GLN A 156 -6.91 -17.53 -17.10
N GLU A 157 -6.48 -16.92 -15.99
CA GLU A 157 -6.85 -17.41 -14.65
C GLU A 157 -8.33 -17.17 -14.35
N GLN A 158 -8.93 -16.06 -14.80
CA GLN A 158 -10.37 -15.84 -14.68
C GLN A 158 -11.18 -16.93 -15.39
N GLU A 159 -10.74 -17.35 -16.58
CA GLU A 159 -11.36 -18.43 -17.36
C GLU A 159 -11.25 -19.78 -16.65
N ARG A 160 -10.10 -20.09 -16.03
CA ARG A 160 -9.90 -21.31 -15.23
C ARG A 160 -10.80 -21.39 -13.99
N TYR A 161 -11.27 -20.26 -13.49
CA TYR A 161 -12.25 -20.17 -12.41
C TYR A 161 -13.70 -20.03 -12.91
N HIS A 162 -13.93 -20.01 -14.23
CA HIS A 162 -15.24 -19.77 -14.86
C HIS A 162 -15.88 -18.45 -14.42
N PHE A 163 -15.06 -17.42 -14.17
CA PHE A 163 -15.58 -16.13 -13.73
C PHE A 163 -16.11 -15.28 -14.88
N GLN A 164 -17.07 -14.42 -14.54
CA GLN A 164 -17.63 -13.47 -15.50
C GLN A 164 -16.67 -12.27 -15.65
N LYS A 165 -16.18 -12.03 -16.87
CA LYS A 165 -15.24 -10.90 -17.15
C LYS A 165 -15.74 -9.55 -16.61
N ARG A 166 -17.06 -9.31 -16.64
CA ARG A 166 -17.69 -8.08 -16.12
C ARG A 166 -17.47 -7.81 -14.63
N TRP A 167 -17.17 -8.83 -13.83
CA TRP A 167 -16.91 -8.66 -12.40
C TRP A 167 -15.57 -7.97 -12.12
N PHE A 168 -14.67 -7.93 -13.09
CA PHE A 168 -13.34 -7.36 -12.91
C PHE A 168 -13.23 -6.08 -13.75
N PRO A 169 -13.12 -4.90 -13.12
CA PRO A 169 -12.97 -3.64 -13.84
C PRO A 169 -11.74 -3.63 -14.76
N PRO A 170 -11.77 -2.84 -15.86
CA PRO A 170 -10.63 -2.75 -16.78
C PRO A 170 -9.41 -2.18 -16.07
N TYR A 171 -8.22 -2.59 -16.54
CA TYR A 171 -6.97 -2.09 -16.00
C TYR A 171 -6.72 -0.62 -16.37
N ALA A 172 -6.24 0.16 -15.41
CA ALA A 172 -5.75 1.52 -15.62
C ALA A 172 -4.34 1.63 -15.01
N MET A 173 -3.37 2.01 -15.83
CA MET A 173 -1.97 2.16 -15.42
C MET A 173 -1.56 3.63 -15.55
N HIS A 174 -0.97 4.19 -14.49
CA HIS A 174 -0.31 5.51 -14.50
C HIS A 174 -1.13 6.63 -15.13
N ARG A 175 -2.39 6.80 -14.70
CA ARG A 175 -3.30 7.79 -15.29
C ARG A 175 -4.33 8.32 -14.31
N GLU A 176 -5.07 9.33 -14.76
CA GLU A 176 -6.29 9.79 -14.12
C GLU A 176 -7.37 8.69 -14.20
N ILE A 177 -8.01 8.42 -13.07
CA ILE A 177 -9.21 7.58 -12.98
C ILE A 177 -10.42 8.42 -13.39
N GLY A 178 -10.58 9.58 -12.76
CA GLY A 178 -11.71 10.46 -12.97
C GLY A 178 -11.69 11.64 -11.99
N VAL A 179 -12.78 12.40 -11.94
CA VAL A 179 -12.95 13.51 -10.99
C VAL A 179 -13.88 13.10 -9.85
N VAL A 180 -13.69 13.69 -8.67
CA VAL A 180 -14.61 13.49 -7.54
C VAL A 180 -16.03 13.87 -7.97
N ARG A 181 -16.99 12.96 -7.78
CA ARG A 181 -18.39 13.17 -8.17
C ARG A 181 -18.97 14.40 -7.48
N GLU A 182 -19.91 15.06 -8.14
CA GLU A 182 -20.46 16.34 -7.72
C GLU A 182 -21.05 16.31 -6.31
N GLU A 183 -21.81 15.26 -5.97
CA GLU A 183 -22.43 15.14 -4.65
C GLU A 183 -21.39 15.09 -3.51
N ARG A 184 -20.21 14.49 -3.74
CA ARG A 184 -19.12 14.47 -2.75
C ARG A 184 -18.35 15.79 -2.73
N ARG A 185 -18.13 16.42 -3.89
CA ARG A 185 -17.50 17.75 -3.91
C ARG A 185 -18.34 18.75 -3.11
N ASN A 186 -19.65 18.70 -3.27
CA ASN A 186 -20.59 19.53 -2.51
C ASN A 186 -20.56 19.19 -1.01
N HIS A 187 -20.63 17.90 -0.66
CA HIS A 187 -20.57 17.44 0.74
C HIS A 187 -19.29 17.89 1.46
N PHE A 188 -18.14 17.85 0.78
CA PHE A 188 -16.84 18.25 1.35
C PHE A 188 -16.46 19.71 1.07
N PHE A 189 -17.35 20.49 0.45
CA PHE A 189 -17.13 21.89 0.04
C PHE A 189 -15.87 22.12 -0.83
N LEU A 190 -15.55 21.15 -1.70
CA LEU A 190 -14.42 21.21 -2.64
C LEU A 190 -14.77 22.14 -3.80
N GLN A 191 -14.05 23.24 -3.94
CA GLN A 191 -14.39 24.30 -4.90
C GLN A 191 -13.98 23.96 -6.33
N ARG A 192 -12.90 23.17 -6.49
CA ARG A 192 -12.36 22.78 -7.80
C ARG A 192 -12.90 21.41 -8.24
N LYS A 193 -12.69 21.10 -9.51
CA LYS A 193 -12.72 19.70 -9.97
C LYS A 193 -11.48 19.02 -9.40
N VAL A 194 -11.68 18.04 -8.53
CA VAL A 194 -10.58 17.30 -7.89
C VAL A 194 -10.37 16.01 -8.64
N VAL A 195 -9.20 15.82 -9.23
CA VAL A 195 -8.83 14.62 -9.99
C VAL A 195 -8.39 13.51 -9.03
N VAL A 196 -8.76 12.27 -9.31
CA VAL A 196 -8.26 11.08 -8.61
C VAL A 196 -7.42 10.26 -9.59
N TYR A 197 -6.18 9.94 -9.20
CA TYR A 197 -5.28 9.13 -10.02
C TYR A 197 -5.34 7.64 -9.64
N THR A 198 -4.79 6.78 -10.52
CA THR A 198 -4.59 5.35 -10.26
C THR A 198 -3.98 5.12 -8.86
N THR A 199 -4.47 4.10 -8.17
CA THR A 199 -4.08 3.80 -6.79
C THR A 199 -2.86 2.89 -6.73
N LEU A 200 -2.22 2.84 -5.56
CA LEU A 200 -1.10 1.94 -5.28
C LEU A 200 -1.40 1.03 -4.09
N PHE A 201 -0.71 -0.11 -4.02
CA PHE A 201 -0.59 -0.80 -2.74
C PHE A 201 0.31 -0.01 -1.80
N ASP A 202 -0.03 0.01 -0.51
CA ASP A 202 0.68 0.77 0.53
C ASP A 202 2.19 0.53 0.53
N PHE A 203 2.63 -0.72 0.38
CA PHE A 203 4.04 -1.08 0.37
C PHE A 203 4.77 -0.55 -0.85
N LEU A 204 4.14 -0.52 -2.04
CA LEU A 204 4.75 0.07 -3.24
C LEU A 204 4.93 1.57 -3.06
N SER A 205 3.90 2.24 -2.54
CA SER A 205 3.99 3.66 -2.25
C SER A 205 5.06 3.95 -1.20
N ALA A 206 5.17 3.12 -0.15
CA ALA A 206 6.24 3.25 0.85
C ALA A 206 7.65 3.13 0.24
N LEU A 207 7.87 2.20 -0.70
CA LEU A 207 9.17 2.03 -1.36
C LEU A 207 9.55 3.29 -2.14
N VAL A 208 8.61 3.83 -2.93
CA VAL A 208 8.78 5.09 -3.66
C VAL A 208 9.06 6.24 -2.70
N GLY A 209 8.23 6.39 -1.67
CA GLY A 209 8.34 7.49 -0.70
C GLY A 209 9.58 7.43 0.16
N ALA A 210 10.17 6.25 0.34
CA ALA A 210 11.47 6.10 0.99
C ALA A 210 12.65 6.34 0.05
N GLY A 211 12.42 6.50 -1.26
CA GLY A 211 13.49 6.50 -2.26
C GLY A 211 14.20 5.16 -2.39
N THR A 212 13.49 4.08 -2.08
CA THR A 212 13.94 2.69 -2.21
C THR A 212 13.58 2.21 -3.62
N ILE A 213 14.38 2.63 -4.61
CA ILE A 213 14.07 2.51 -6.03
C ILE A 213 15.22 1.94 -6.88
N GLN A 214 16.25 1.39 -6.24
CA GLN A 214 17.40 0.75 -6.91
C GLN A 214 17.77 -0.56 -6.21
N GLU A 215 18.44 -1.45 -6.93
CA GLU A 215 18.95 -2.71 -6.36
C GLU A 215 19.85 -2.44 -5.15
N GLY A 216 19.69 -3.28 -4.11
CA GLY A 216 20.43 -3.14 -2.87
C GLY A 216 19.82 -2.15 -1.87
N ASP A 217 18.80 -1.39 -2.25
CA ASP A 217 18.03 -0.63 -1.28
C ASP A 217 17.20 -1.58 -0.40
N VAL A 218 17.13 -1.23 0.90
CA VAL A 218 16.28 -1.92 1.86
C VAL A 218 15.39 -0.91 2.56
N LEU A 219 14.09 -1.19 2.63
CA LEU A 219 13.13 -0.43 3.43
C LEU A 219 12.63 -1.29 4.59
N ASN A 220 12.84 -0.82 5.82
CA ASN A 220 12.20 -1.36 7.00
C ASN A 220 11.07 -0.42 7.44
N ARG A 221 9.83 -0.89 7.22
CA ARG A 221 8.58 -0.22 7.58
C ARG A 221 8.20 -0.62 9.01
N ALA A 222 8.74 0.11 9.97
CA ALA A 222 8.63 -0.14 11.41
C ALA A 222 7.30 0.41 11.98
N GLY A 223 6.19 -0.23 11.58
CA GLY A 223 4.82 0.08 12.01
C GLY A 223 4.24 -0.90 13.02
N MET A 224 2.90 -0.96 13.07
CA MET A 224 2.15 -1.92 13.90
C MET A 224 2.42 -3.37 13.52
N SER A 225 2.41 -3.65 12.22
CA SER A 225 3.13 -4.77 11.63
C SER A 225 4.40 -4.21 11.04
N GLU A 226 5.51 -4.92 11.21
CA GLU A 226 6.80 -4.46 10.72
C GLU A 226 7.16 -5.21 9.44
N GLY A 227 7.37 -4.45 8.36
CA GLY A 227 7.78 -4.99 7.07
C GLY A 227 9.25 -4.73 6.80
N VAL A 228 9.93 -5.68 6.15
CA VAL A 228 11.26 -5.47 5.55
C VAL A 228 11.15 -5.80 4.08
N ASN A 229 11.64 -4.90 3.23
CA ASN A 229 11.52 -4.95 1.79
C ASN A 229 12.89 -4.73 1.16
N PHE A 230 13.38 -5.69 0.38
CA PHE A 230 14.64 -5.62 -0.36
C PHE A 230 14.35 -5.41 -1.84
N ILE A 231 15.13 -4.54 -2.50
CA ILE A 231 15.01 -4.32 -3.95
C ILE A 231 16.08 -5.09 -4.70
N MET A 232 15.66 -5.85 -5.71
CA MET A 232 16.52 -6.67 -6.55
C MET A 232 16.26 -6.41 -8.04
N SER A 233 17.29 -6.57 -8.87
CA SER A 233 17.18 -6.47 -10.34
C SER A 233 16.62 -7.75 -11.00
N HIS A 234 16.50 -8.84 -10.24
CA HIS A 234 16.01 -10.12 -10.71
C HIS A 234 15.14 -10.80 -9.63
N LYS A 235 14.23 -11.69 -10.05
CA LYS A 235 13.39 -12.47 -9.14
C LYS A 235 14.24 -13.55 -8.47
N PRO A 236 14.47 -13.52 -7.15
CA PRO A 236 15.22 -14.59 -6.48
C PRO A 236 14.37 -15.86 -6.35
N SER A 237 15.02 -17.00 -6.13
CA SER A 237 14.36 -18.20 -5.64
C SER A 237 14.14 -18.09 -4.13
N VAL A 238 13.03 -18.62 -3.62
CA VAL A 238 12.68 -18.52 -2.19
C VAL A 238 13.70 -19.27 -1.32
N GLU A 239 14.29 -20.34 -1.84
CA GLU A 239 15.31 -21.16 -1.19
C GLU A 239 16.62 -20.39 -0.95
N SER A 240 16.87 -19.35 -1.74
CA SER A 240 18.04 -18.47 -1.57
C SER A 240 17.88 -17.40 -0.49
N LEU A 241 16.66 -17.21 0.04
CA LEU A 241 16.35 -16.16 1.00
C LEU A 241 16.66 -16.60 2.44
N PRO A 242 16.99 -15.67 3.35
CA PRO A 242 17.15 -15.99 4.77
C PRO A 242 15.94 -16.71 5.33
N LYS A 243 16.17 -17.71 6.19
CA LYS A 243 15.08 -18.40 6.88
C LYS A 243 14.39 -17.44 7.85
N THR A 244 13.07 -17.40 7.82
CA THR A 244 12.28 -16.61 8.75
C THR A 244 11.08 -17.42 9.23
N ASP A 245 10.49 -17.05 10.37
CA ASP A 245 9.30 -17.72 10.92
C ASP A 245 8.00 -17.34 10.18
N THR A 246 8.12 -16.61 9.07
CA THR A 246 7.04 -16.14 8.22
C THR A 246 7.44 -16.38 6.75
N TYR A 247 6.55 -16.07 5.80
CA TYR A 247 6.81 -16.31 4.39
C TYR A 247 7.25 -15.04 3.65
N TRP A 248 8.19 -15.25 2.73
CA TRP A 248 8.61 -14.22 1.78
C TRP A 248 7.54 -13.97 0.74
N ARG A 249 7.41 -12.72 0.33
CA ARG A 249 6.59 -12.28 -0.79
C ARG A 249 7.49 -11.60 -1.80
N ILE A 250 7.53 -12.16 -2.99
CA ILE A 250 8.29 -11.60 -4.11
C ILE A 250 7.28 -11.02 -5.08
N THR A 251 7.27 -9.69 -5.19
CA THR A 251 6.41 -8.96 -6.12
C THR A 251 7.27 -8.12 -7.04
N PRO A 252 6.78 -7.72 -8.22
CA PRO A 252 7.40 -6.64 -8.98
C PRO A 252 7.48 -5.36 -8.14
N HIS A 253 8.39 -4.48 -8.51
CA HIS A 253 8.41 -3.11 -8.02
C HIS A 253 7.49 -2.23 -8.87
N LEU A 254 7.24 -0.99 -8.41
CA LEU A 254 6.51 0.00 -9.22
C LEU A 254 7.30 0.37 -10.49
N LEU A 255 8.62 0.52 -10.35
CA LEU A 255 9.53 0.68 -11.48
C LEU A 255 9.74 -0.65 -12.21
N PRO A 256 9.84 -0.63 -13.55
CA PRO A 256 10.09 -1.82 -14.34
C PRO A 256 11.45 -2.45 -14.01
N ASN A 257 11.58 -3.77 -14.26
CA ASN A 257 12.81 -4.55 -14.08
C ASN A 257 13.36 -4.63 -12.64
N LEU A 258 12.57 -4.18 -11.65
CA LEU A 258 12.90 -4.33 -10.24
C LEU A 258 11.87 -5.23 -9.56
N TYR A 259 12.32 -5.93 -8.53
CA TYR A 259 11.52 -6.79 -7.68
C TYR A 259 11.62 -6.32 -6.24
N ASN A 260 10.47 -6.34 -5.56
CA ASN A 260 10.37 -6.21 -4.12
C ASN A 260 10.33 -7.60 -3.49
N VAL A 261 11.28 -7.85 -2.60
CA VAL A 261 11.36 -9.08 -1.79
C VAL A 261 11.01 -8.69 -0.37
N GLY A 262 9.74 -8.91 0.00
CA GLY A 262 9.15 -8.46 1.24
C GLY A 262 8.93 -9.58 2.24
N VAL A 263 9.11 -9.27 3.52
CA VAL A 263 8.72 -10.12 4.64
C VAL A 263 8.01 -9.26 5.70
N VAL A 264 6.99 -9.81 6.36
CA VAL A 264 6.19 -9.08 7.34
C VAL A 264 6.15 -9.83 8.66
N PHE A 265 6.44 -9.11 9.74
CA PHE A 265 6.36 -9.55 11.12
C PHE A 265 5.09 -8.96 11.74
N ASP A 266 4.16 -9.84 12.09
CA ASP A 266 2.91 -9.44 12.70
C ASP A 266 3.10 -9.14 14.19
N HIS A 267 2.22 -8.30 14.75
CA HIS A 267 2.12 -7.97 16.19
C HIS A 267 3.31 -7.21 16.82
N VAL A 268 4.36 -6.91 16.07
CA VAL A 268 5.55 -6.22 16.56
C VAL A 268 5.27 -4.89 17.23
N GLY A 269 4.59 -3.98 16.52
CA GLY A 269 4.35 -2.65 17.06
C GLY A 269 3.41 -2.70 18.25
N ARG A 270 2.51 -3.71 18.33
CA ARG A 270 1.67 -3.94 19.51
C ARG A 270 2.50 -4.38 20.72
N LEU A 271 3.44 -5.30 20.50
CA LEU A 271 4.38 -5.72 21.54
C LEU A 271 5.17 -4.52 22.07
N MET A 272 5.67 -3.66 21.17
CA MET A 272 6.39 -2.45 21.58
C MET A 272 5.47 -1.45 22.30
N GLU A 273 4.25 -1.21 21.82
CA GLU A 273 3.27 -0.34 22.50
C GLU A 273 2.97 -0.82 23.92
N GLN A 274 2.85 -2.14 24.15
CA GLN A 274 2.62 -2.72 25.48
C GLN A 274 3.72 -2.34 26.48
N TYR A 275 4.95 -2.18 26.01
CA TYR A 275 6.11 -1.83 26.83
C TYR A 275 6.57 -0.39 26.64
N ASP A 276 5.70 0.49 26.13
CA ASP A 276 5.99 1.90 25.84
C ASP A 276 7.29 2.10 25.02
N TYR A 277 7.55 1.17 24.10
CA TYR A 277 8.72 1.11 23.24
C TYR A 277 10.07 1.07 24.00
N SER A 278 10.06 0.64 25.27
CA SER A 278 11.26 0.46 26.08
C SER A 278 12.20 -0.56 25.44
N THR A 279 13.42 -0.13 25.12
CA THR A 279 14.47 -1.03 24.62
C THR A 279 15.19 -1.78 25.73
N GLU A 280 14.81 -1.60 27.00
CA GLU A 280 15.35 -2.38 28.13
C GLU A 280 14.67 -3.75 28.23
N GLU A 281 13.44 -3.86 27.72
CA GLU A 281 12.67 -5.10 27.76
C GLU A 281 13.26 -6.16 26.82
N ALA A 282 13.51 -7.35 27.36
CA ALA A 282 14.14 -8.44 26.64
C ALA A 282 13.34 -8.87 25.40
N GLU A 283 12.00 -8.85 25.47
CA GLU A 283 11.12 -9.19 24.34
C GLU A 283 11.26 -8.18 23.19
N VAL A 284 11.38 -6.89 23.50
CA VAL A 284 11.59 -5.82 22.51
C VAL A 284 12.99 -5.95 21.88
N GLN A 285 14.02 -6.19 22.68
CA GLN A 285 15.39 -6.40 22.19
C GLN A 285 15.48 -7.63 21.28
N LEU A 286 14.90 -8.76 21.69
CA LEU A 286 14.88 -9.99 20.91
C LEU A 286 14.19 -9.78 19.56
N HIS A 287 13.08 -9.04 19.57
CA HIS A 287 12.34 -8.72 18.36
C HIS A 287 13.18 -7.87 17.39
N ILE A 288 13.79 -6.79 17.90
CA ILE A 288 14.66 -5.93 17.09
C ILE A 288 15.84 -6.75 16.53
N ALA A 289 16.47 -7.58 17.36
CA ALA A 289 17.56 -8.46 16.95
C ALA A 289 17.15 -9.41 15.83
N LYS A 290 15.99 -10.07 15.96
CA LYS A 290 15.43 -10.97 14.94
C LYS A 290 15.24 -10.28 13.60
N ILE A 291 14.66 -9.08 13.59
CA ILE A 291 14.47 -8.32 12.36
C ILE A 291 15.81 -7.87 11.77
N THR A 292 16.73 -7.36 12.59
CA THR A 292 18.05 -6.93 12.12
C THR A 292 18.89 -8.07 11.54
N ARG A 293 18.72 -9.28 12.10
CA ARG A 293 19.38 -10.50 11.62
C ARG A 293 19.02 -10.79 10.17
N ILE A 294 17.79 -10.49 9.72
CA ILE A 294 17.33 -10.84 8.37
C ILE A 294 18.14 -10.14 7.30
N TRP A 295 18.38 -8.83 7.43
CA TRP A 295 19.22 -8.14 6.45
C TRP A 295 20.71 -8.41 6.68
N ASN A 296 21.16 -8.69 7.90
CA ASN A 296 22.55 -9.11 8.15
C ASN A 296 22.89 -10.47 7.53
N GLU A 297 21.94 -11.41 7.53
CA GLU A 297 22.08 -12.76 6.97
C GLU A 297 21.66 -12.85 5.50
N PHE A 298 21.22 -11.75 4.90
CA PHE A 298 20.92 -11.68 3.48
C PHE A 298 22.23 -11.63 2.67
N SER A 299 23.00 -12.71 2.72
CA SER A 299 24.25 -12.88 2.01
C SER A 299 23.99 -12.98 0.50
N GLY A 300 24.72 -12.20 -0.30
CA GLY A 300 24.67 -12.27 -1.77
C GLY A 300 23.85 -11.16 -2.44
N LEU A 301 23.24 -10.25 -1.67
CA LEU A 301 22.70 -9.00 -2.21
C LEU A 301 23.63 -7.81 -1.94
N PRO A 302 23.77 -6.88 -2.89
CA PRO A 302 24.57 -5.67 -2.70
C PRO A 302 23.80 -4.65 -1.84
N ILE A 303 23.47 -5.00 -0.59
CA ILE A 303 22.76 -4.07 0.32
C ILE A 303 23.62 -2.81 0.50
N SER A 304 23.09 -1.68 0.03
CA SER A 304 23.79 -0.40 0.02
C SER A 304 23.33 0.49 1.17
N LEU A 305 22.03 0.50 1.45
CA LEU A 305 21.43 1.38 2.45
C LEU A 305 20.13 0.77 3.01
N VAL A 306 20.01 0.76 4.34
CA VAL A 306 18.76 0.44 5.04
C VAL A 306 18.06 1.74 5.43
N ARG A 307 16.83 1.92 4.95
CA ARG A 307 15.97 3.05 5.31
C ARG A 307 14.92 2.61 6.32
N LEU A 308 14.73 3.40 7.38
CA LEU A 308 13.71 3.17 8.40
C LEU A 308 12.60 4.20 8.30
N CYS A 309 11.35 3.74 8.28
CA CYS A 309 10.15 4.57 8.38
C CYS A 309 9.12 3.92 9.33
N GLY A 310 7.99 4.60 9.55
CA GLY A 310 6.92 4.10 10.42
C GLY A 310 6.93 4.66 11.85
N GLY A 311 5.95 4.25 12.65
CA GLY A 311 5.72 4.83 13.99
C GLY A 311 6.82 4.49 15.00
N GLN A 312 7.46 3.33 14.90
CA GLN A 312 8.53 2.95 15.83
C GLN A 312 9.75 3.89 15.73
N THR A 313 9.95 4.56 14.60
CA THR A 313 11.13 5.43 14.41
C THR A 313 11.02 6.75 15.15
N TYR A 314 9.87 7.08 15.75
CA TYR A 314 9.75 8.21 16.68
C TYR A 314 10.53 7.97 17.99
N TYR A 315 10.82 6.71 18.32
CA TYR A 315 11.60 6.33 19.49
C TYR A 315 13.07 6.17 19.09
N ALA A 316 13.88 7.17 19.45
CA ALA A 316 15.27 7.25 19.00
C ALA A 316 16.10 6.01 19.41
N ASP A 317 15.82 5.43 20.58
CA ASP A 317 16.56 4.27 21.09
C ASP A 317 16.27 3.00 20.29
N VAL A 318 15.05 2.82 19.79
CA VAL A 318 14.71 1.73 18.86
C VAL A 318 15.57 1.83 17.59
N SER A 319 15.66 3.03 17.01
CA SER A 319 16.45 3.28 15.81
C SER A 319 17.96 3.15 16.06
N ARG A 320 18.45 3.58 17.22
CA ARG A 320 19.85 3.40 17.65
C ARG A 320 20.20 1.94 17.84
N LEU A 321 19.31 1.15 18.45
CA LEU A 321 19.51 -0.27 18.65
C LEU A 321 19.57 -1.01 17.31
N LYS A 322 18.63 -0.74 16.39
CA LYS A 322 18.68 -1.27 15.02
C LYS A 322 20.00 -0.93 14.32
N ARG A 323 20.47 0.32 14.46
CA ARG A 323 21.75 0.75 13.88
C ARG A 323 22.94 0.01 14.49
N ARG A 324 22.95 -0.20 15.81
CA ARG A 324 24.02 -0.92 16.52
C ARG A 324 24.11 -2.39 16.09
N LEU A 325 22.96 -3.02 15.80
CA LEU A 325 22.89 -4.42 15.41
C LEU A 325 23.08 -4.65 13.90
N SER A 326 22.90 -3.62 13.08
CA SER A 326 23.02 -3.70 11.62
C SER A 326 24.47 -3.64 11.16
N HIS A 327 24.83 -4.48 10.18
CA HIS A 327 26.13 -4.37 9.50
C HIS A 327 26.15 -3.29 8.39
N TYR A 328 24.98 -2.72 8.07
CA TYR A 328 24.79 -1.80 6.95
C TYR A 328 24.47 -0.38 7.41
N PRO A 329 24.80 0.64 6.59
CA PRO A 329 24.36 2.01 6.82
C PRO A 329 22.85 2.08 7.01
N LEU A 330 22.40 2.84 8.01
CA LEU A 330 21.00 2.96 8.37
C LEU A 330 20.56 4.42 8.49
N GLN A 331 19.62 4.79 7.64
CA GLN A 331 19.01 6.12 7.56
C GLN A 331 17.57 6.07 8.09
N VAL A 332 17.27 6.88 9.10
CA VAL A 332 15.87 7.11 9.52
C VAL A 332 15.31 8.24 8.63
N LEU A 333 14.17 8.00 7.98
CA LEU A 333 13.55 9.03 7.15
C LEU A 333 13.08 10.20 8.02
N ARG A 334 13.31 11.45 7.60
CA ARG A 334 12.80 12.64 8.32
C ARG A 334 11.27 12.66 8.30
N TYR A 335 10.67 12.30 7.16
CA TYR A 335 9.24 12.10 7.02
C TYR A 335 8.94 10.60 7.11
N THR A 336 8.41 10.17 8.25
CA THR A 336 8.30 8.74 8.58
C THR A 336 7.09 8.04 7.95
N GLN A 337 6.15 8.80 7.37
CA GLN A 337 4.98 8.26 6.65
C GLN A 337 5.32 8.09 5.16
N ALA A 338 6.18 7.11 4.84
CA ALA A 338 6.68 6.89 3.49
C ALA A 338 5.55 6.65 2.48
N GLU A 339 4.43 6.05 2.88
CA GLU A 339 3.25 5.82 2.02
C GLU A 339 2.64 7.14 1.51
N LEU A 340 2.53 8.15 2.37
CA LEU A 340 1.99 9.45 1.97
C LEU A 340 2.98 10.18 1.05
N LEU A 341 4.27 10.05 1.33
CA LEU A 341 5.31 10.67 0.51
C LEU A 341 5.41 10.03 -0.89
N GLY A 342 5.30 8.70 -0.98
CA GLY A 342 5.26 7.99 -2.25
C GLY A 342 4.04 8.36 -3.10
N ASN A 343 2.89 8.55 -2.45
CA ASN A 343 1.67 8.98 -3.13
C ASN A 343 1.85 10.35 -3.78
N VAL A 344 2.46 11.33 -3.10
CA VAL A 344 2.69 12.64 -3.72
C VAL A 344 3.74 12.57 -4.82
N MET A 345 4.83 11.82 -4.66
CA MET A 345 5.84 11.64 -5.71
C MET A 345 5.21 11.04 -6.97
N TYR A 346 4.38 10.01 -6.79
CA TYR A 346 3.61 9.41 -7.88
C TYR A 346 2.64 10.42 -8.52
N ALA A 347 1.90 11.17 -7.71
CA ALA A 347 0.98 12.21 -8.18
C ALA A 347 1.68 13.30 -9.00
N THR A 348 2.81 13.81 -8.53
CA THR A 348 3.55 14.88 -9.20
C THR A 348 4.13 14.43 -10.52
N TRP A 349 4.58 13.17 -10.61
CA TRP A 349 4.96 12.57 -11.89
C TRP A 349 3.77 12.48 -12.84
N LEU A 350 2.63 11.92 -12.42
CA LEU A 350 1.44 11.81 -13.28
C LEU A 350 0.87 13.16 -13.73
N ARG A 351 1.12 14.22 -12.96
CA ARG A 351 0.74 15.61 -13.31
C ARG A 351 1.74 16.30 -14.23
N GLY A 352 2.82 15.62 -14.63
CA GLY A 352 3.84 16.16 -15.52
C GLY A 352 4.76 17.20 -14.88
N TYR A 353 4.82 17.26 -13.55
CA TYR A 353 5.79 18.13 -12.87
C TYR A 353 7.22 17.60 -13.00
N TYR A 354 7.35 16.30 -13.25
CA TYR A 354 8.59 15.58 -13.48
C TYR A 354 8.41 14.66 -14.70
N HIS A 355 9.48 14.45 -15.47
CA HIS A 355 9.46 13.63 -16.69
C HIS A 355 9.33 12.14 -16.37
N SER A 356 9.84 11.70 -15.21
CA SER A 356 9.74 10.33 -14.75
C SER A 356 9.46 10.25 -13.24
N LEU A 357 9.05 9.06 -12.79
CA LEU A 357 8.86 8.82 -11.36
C LEU A 357 10.19 8.93 -10.60
N GLU A 358 11.27 8.42 -11.18
CA GLU A 358 12.63 8.49 -10.62
C GLU A 358 13.08 9.94 -10.44
N GLU A 359 12.79 10.83 -11.40
CA GLU A 359 13.07 12.26 -11.27
C GLU A 359 12.29 12.87 -10.10
N SER A 360 10.99 12.53 -9.98
CA SER A 360 10.18 12.96 -8.85
C SER A 360 10.76 12.46 -7.52
N VAL A 361 11.12 11.18 -7.42
CA VAL A 361 11.74 10.61 -6.22
C VAL A 361 13.04 11.33 -5.89
N ALA A 362 13.95 11.50 -6.86
CA ALA A 362 15.23 12.17 -6.66
C ALA A 362 15.06 13.61 -6.15
N HIS A 363 14.11 14.36 -6.69
CA HIS A 363 13.80 15.72 -6.21
C HIS A 363 13.35 15.73 -4.76
N PHE A 364 12.35 14.89 -4.42
CA PHE A 364 11.84 14.83 -3.05
C PHE A 364 12.90 14.33 -2.06
N MET A 365 13.71 13.34 -2.45
CA MET A 365 14.79 12.84 -1.59
C MET A 365 15.82 13.93 -1.29
N LYS A 366 16.10 14.84 -2.24
CA LYS A 366 17.03 15.97 -2.04
C LYS A 366 16.51 17.03 -1.06
N ILE A 367 15.20 17.26 -1.00
CA ILE A 367 14.60 18.30 -0.13
C ILE A 367 14.19 17.75 1.25
N MET A 368 13.93 16.44 1.34
CA MET A 368 13.43 15.79 2.56
C MET A 368 14.51 15.10 3.39
N HIS A 369 15.71 14.87 2.84
CA HIS A 369 16.85 14.23 3.52
C HIS A 369 18.03 15.19 3.65
#